data_AF-K1ZRY5-F1
#
_entry.id   AF-K1ZRY5-F1
#
_cell.length_a   1.000
_cell.length_b   1.000
_cell.length_c   1.000
_cell.angle_alpha   90.00
_cell.angle_beta   90.00
_cell.angle_gamma   90.00
#
_symmetry.space_group_name_H-M   'P 1'
#
loop_
_entity.id
_entity.type
_entity.pdbx_description
1 polymer ?
#
loop_
_entity_poly.entity_id
_entity_poly.type
_entity_poly.pdbx_seq_one_letter_code
_entity_poly.pdbx_strand_id
1 'polypeptide(L)'
;MLATLGVAGVVCCAACTSGDICQDLKIGQIVGATPKKFQIAEILGAVSAAFIIAPTMTLLHKAYGIGTAARAGVPPLKAPQGVMFQKLVGGLFGAEAQIPWNLVLVGALICVIAIIIDRYVLAPRNGKFRLYPMPLAVGMYLPMSVILPMFIGGVVYEVVAHRLKKKGLSEEEQQAGVHRGLLFSSGLVAGEAIMGIFIAVLMVMNCEIPWLKNPYANSFGDEWLGNIVSVIGFALMTLILMRKCFDKDRAVK
;
A
#
# COMPACT_ATOMS: atom_id res chain seq x y z
N MET A 1 -16.97 -13.38 -22.94
CA MET A 1 -16.64 -12.98 -21.56
C MET A 1 -15.19 -12.54 -21.39
N LEU A 2 -14.18 -13.34 -21.77
CA LEU A 2 -12.77 -12.91 -21.71
C LEU A 2 -12.47 -11.64 -22.53
N ALA A 3 -12.94 -11.58 -23.78
CA ALA A 3 -12.72 -10.40 -24.65
C ALA A 3 -13.37 -9.12 -24.07
N THR A 4 -14.60 -9.23 -23.55
CA THR A 4 -15.31 -8.10 -22.93
C THR A 4 -14.64 -7.64 -21.63
N LEU A 5 -14.15 -8.57 -20.80
CA LEU A 5 -13.38 -8.23 -19.61
C LEU A 5 -12.00 -7.64 -19.95
N GLY A 6 -11.37 -8.10 -21.02
CA GLY A 6 -10.12 -7.54 -21.53
C GLY A 6 -10.28 -6.10 -21.98
N VAL A 7 -11.31 -5.80 -22.78
CA VAL A 7 -11.62 -4.42 -23.22
C VAL A 7 -11.97 -3.54 -22.02
N ALA A 8 -12.81 -4.02 -21.10
CA ALA A 8 -13.16 -3.27 -19.88
C ALA A 8 -11.92 -2.97 -19.02
N GLY A 9 -10.99 -3.92 -18.90
CA GLY A 9 -9.71 -3.73 -18.21
C GLY A 9 -8.84 -2.64 -18.87
N VAL A 10 -8.69 -2.67 -20.20
CA VAL A 10 -7.94 -1.65 -20.93
C VAL A 10 -8.54 -0.26 -20.74
N VAL A 11 -9.87 -0.13 -20.88
CA VAL A 11 -10.58 1.14 -20.69
C VAL A 11 -10.44 1.64 -19.26
N CYS A 12 -10.58 0.76 -18.26
CA CYS A 12 -10.39 1.09 -16.85
C CYS A 12 -8.98 1.62 -16.60
N CYS A 13 -7.94 0.87 -17.00
CA CYS A 13 -6.55 1.29 -16.86
C CYS A 13 -6.29 2.64 -17.54
N ALA A 14 -6.79 2.86 -18.77
CA ALA A 14 -6.62 4.12 -19.47
C ALA A 14 -7.29 5.30 -18.74
N ALA A 15 -8.50 5.10 -18.22
CA ALA A 15 -9.24 6.13 -17.47
C ALA A 15 -8.56 6.46 -16.13
N CYS A 16 -8.13 5.44 -15.38
CA CYS A 16 -7.42 5.62 -14.10
C CYS A 16 -6.09 6.34 -14.31
N THR A 17 -5.24 5.86 -15.22
CA THR A 17 -3.93 6.46 -15.49
C THR A 17 -4.05 7.88 -16.01
N SER A 18 -5.06 8.18 -16.84
CA SER A 18 -5.31 9.56 -17.28
C SER A 18 -5.71 10.47 -16.13
N GLY A 19 -6.48 9.97 -15.16
CA GLY A 19 -6.86 10.72 -13.97
C GLY A 19 -5.66 11.06 -13.09
N ASP A 20 -4.79 10.07 -12.86
CA ASP A 20 -3.56 10.24 -12.06
C ASP A 20 -2.60 11.22 -12.74
N ILE A 21 -2.33 11.06 -14.04
CA ILE A 21 -1.47 11.99 -14.81
C ILE A 21 -2.00 13.43 -14.74
N CYS A 22 -3.32 13.64 -14.82
CA CYS A 22 -3.90 14.98 -14.68
C CYS A 22 -3.62 15.59 -13.29
N GLN A 23 -3.62 14.77 -12.22
CA GLN A 23 -3.28 15.22 -10.88
C GLN A 23 -1.79 15.54 -10.76
N ASP A 24 -0.93 14.69 -11.31
CA ASP A 24 0.53 14.89 -11.30
C ASP A 24 0.93 16.16 -12.06
N LEU A 25 0.34 16.40 -13.24
CA LEU A 25 0.54 17.63 -14.01
C LEU A 25 0.05 18.86 -13.25
N LYS A 26 -1.06 18.77 -12.50
CA LYS A 26 -1.57 19.88 -11.70
C LYS A 26 -0.62 20.21 -10.55
N ILE A 27 -0.13 19.20 -9.83
CA ILE A 27 0.86 19.41 -8.77
C ILE A 27 2.17 19.93 -9.36
N GLY A 28 2.62 19.36 -10.48
CA GLY A 28 3.79 19.82 -11.24
C GLY A 28 3.70 21.30 -11.61
N GLN A 29 2.53 21.77 -12.07
CA GLN A 29 2.31 23.18 -12.35
C GLN A 29 2.39 24.05 -11.06
N ILE A 30 1.82 23.59 -9.95
CA ILE A 30 1.82 24.32 -8.67
C ILE A 30 3.25 24.50 -8.12
N VAL A 31 4.10 23.48 -8.26
CA VAL A 31 5.51 23.55 -7.80
C VAL A 31 6.45 24.22 -8.81
N GLY A 32 5.91 24.78 -9.91
CA GLY A 32 6.68 25.51 -10.91
C GLY A 32 7.46 24.63 -11.90
N ALA A 33 7.12 23.35 -12.03
CA ALA A 33 7.79 22.47 -12.96
C ALA A 33 7.40 22.74 -14.43
N THR A 34 8.30 22.41 -15.36
CA THR A 34 8.03 22.54 -16.80
C THR A 34 7.04 21.47 -17.27
N PRO A 35 5.82 21.81 -17.75
CA PRO A 35 4.78 20.83 -18.08
C PRO A 35 5.21 19.82 -19.15
N LYS A 36 5.98 20.28 -20.15
CA LYS A 36 6.51 19.41 -21.22
C LYS A 36 7.41 18.30 -20.69
N LYS A 37 8.26 18.59 -19.69
CA LYS A 37 9.18 17.60 -19.12
C LYS A 37 8.41 16.57 -18.27
N PHE A 38 7.42 17.03 -17.51
CA PHE A 38 6.53 16.14 -16.74
C PHE A 38 5.75 15.19 -17.64
N GLN A 39 5.12 15.71 -18.70
CA GLN A 39 4.37 14.87 -19.65
C GLN A 39 5.25 13.76 -20.27
N ILE A 40 6.49 14.09 -20.66
CA ILE A 40 7.43 13.12 -21.21
C ILE A 40 7.83 12.09 -20.14
N ALA A 41 8.11 12.54 -18.92
CA ALA A 41 8.44 11.65 -17.82
C ALA A 41 7.30 10.67 -17.50
N GLU A 42 6.05 11.13 -17.46
CA GLU A 42 4.88 10.28 -17.22
C GLU A 42 4.66 9.26 -18.33
N ILE A 43 4.80 9.66 -19.60
CA ILE A 43 4.67 8.73 -20.73
C ILE A 43 5.77 7.64 -20.65
N LEU A 44 7.03 8.04 -20.41
CA LEU A 44 8.13 7.08 -20.28
C LEU A 44 7.94 6.16 -19.07
N GLY A 45 7.45 6.71 -17.94
CA GLY A 45 7.12 5.96 -16.74
C GLY A 45 6.04 4.91 -16.99
N ALA A 46 4.93 5.31 -17.60
CA ALA A 46 3.81 4.41 -17.90
C ALA A 46 4.19 3.31 -18.90
N VAL A 47 4.91 3.66 -19.98
CA VAL A 47 5.35 2.68 -20.99
C VAL A 47 6.36 1.70 -20.38
N SER A 48 7.37 2.18 -19.66
CA SER A 48 8.35 1.29 -19.03
C SER A 48 7.72 0.37 -17.98
N ALA A 49 6.80 0.88 -17.15
CA ALA A 49 6.06 0.10 -16.17
C ALA A 49 5.21 -0.99 -16.83
N ALA A 50 4.56 -0.72 -17.97
CA ALA A 50 3.75 -1.72 -18.68
C ALA A 50 4.58 -2.95 -19.10
N PHE A 51 5.82 -2.74 -19.57
CA PHE A 51 6.73 -3.83 -19.95
C PHE A 51 7.29 -4.60 -18.76
N ILE A 52 7.40 -3.99 -17.58
CA ILE A 52 7.94 -4.62 -16.37
C ILE A 52 6.85 -5.35 -15.58
N ILE A 53 5.66 -4.75 -15.44
CA ILE A 53 4.59 -5.28 -14.59
C ILE A 53 4.04 -6.59 -15.14
N ALA A 54 3.79 -6.69 -16.45
CA ALA A 54 3.22 -7.91 -17.05
C ALA A 54 4.06 -9.19 -16.81
N PRO A 55 5.38 -9.22 -17.11
CA PRO A 55 6.21 -10.39 -16.81
C PRO A 55 6.38 -10.61 -15.31
N THR A 56 6.48 -9.55 -14.50
CA THR A 56 6.59 -9.67 -13.04
C THR A 56 5.33 -10.30 -12.43
N MET A 57 4.14 -9.87 -12.87
CA MET A 57 2.88 -10.46 -12.43
C MET A 57 2.75 -11.93 -12.85
N THR A 58 3.17 -12.26 -14.06
CA THR A 58 3.20 -13.65 -14.54
C THR A 58 4.15 -14.51 -13.69
N LEU A 59 5.33 -13.97 -13.35
CA LEU A 59 6.31 -14.63 -12.50
C LEU A 59 5.73 -14.87 -11.10
N LEU A 60 5.18 -13.84 -10.46
CA LEU A 60 4.60 -13.94 -9.12
C LEU A 60 3.40 -14.90 -9.07
N HIS A 61 2.56 -14.89 -10.10
CA HIS A 61 1.44 -15.82 -10.22
C HIS A 61 1.91 -17.28 -10.34
N LYS A 62 3.01 -17.54 -11.07
CA LYS A 62 3.60 -18.89 -11.15
C LYS A 62 4.33 -19.31 -9.87
N ALA A 63 4.92 -18.37 -9.14
CA ALA A 63 5.70 -18.65 -7.93
C ALA A 63 4.80 -18.91 -6.71
N TYR A 64 3.86 -18.01 -6.44
CA TYR A 64 3.02 -18.02 -5.24
C TYR A 64 1.54 -18.28 -5.56
N GLY A 65 1.07 -17.79 -6.70
CA GLY A 65 -0.35 -17.69 -7.01
C GLY A 65 -0.98 -16.44 -6.39
N ILE A 66 -2.07 -15.94 -6.99
CA ILE A 66 -2.77 -14.72 -6.57
C ILE A 66 -4.20 -15.11 -6.20
N GLY A 67 -4.58 -14.96 -4.94
CA GLY A 67 -5.87 -15.42 -4.41
C GLY A 67 -5.97 -16.94 -4.23
N THR A 68 -5.35 -17.73 -5.11
CA THR A 68 -5.23 -19.20 -5.02
C THR A 68 -3.78 -19.63 -5.06
N ALA A 69 -3.39 -20.63 -4.25
CA ALA A 69 -2.01 -21.11 -4.16
C ALA A 69 -1.56 -21.77 -5.47
N ALA A 70 -0.36 -21.42 -5.96
CA ALA A 70 0.22 -22.04 -7.16
C ALA A 70 0.82 -23.43 -6.88
N ARG A 71 1.26 -23.70 -5.64
CA ARG A 71 1.92 -24.94 -5.22
C ARG A 71 1.53 -25.31 -3.80
N ALA A 72 1.56 -26.61 -3.47
CA ALA A 72 1.34 -27.08 -2.10
C ALA A 72 2.42 -26.54 -1.15
N GLY A 73 2.02 -26.04 0.01
CA GLY A 73 2.93 -25.50 1.03
C GLY A 73 3.40 -24.06 0.82
N VAL A 74 2.98 -23.37 -0.26
CA VAL A 74 3.29 -21.96 -0.50
C VAL A 74 2.01 -21.12 -0.33
N PRO A 75 1.97 -20.15 0.60
CA PRO A 75 0.79 -19.30 0.75
C PRO A 75 0.65 -18.35 -0.46
N PRO A 76 -0.56 -18.16 -0.99
CA PRO A 76 -0.79 -17.26 -2.12
C PRO A 76 -0.65 -15.80 -1.71
N LEU A 77 -0.32 -14.97 -2.70
CA LEU A 77 -0.37 -13.53 -2.53
C LEU A 77 -1.81 -13.07 -2.33
N LYS A 78 -2.04 -12.33 -1.24
CA LYS A 78 -3.33 -11.73 -0.93
C LYS A 78 -3.58 -10.54 -1.85
N ALA A 79 -4.67 -10.61 -2.62
CA ALA A 79 -5.12 -9.51 -3.48
C ALA A 79 -6.54 -9.06 -3.09
N PRO A 80 -6.73 -8.43 -1.92
CA PRO A 80 -8.06 -8.07 -1.41
C PRO A 80 -8.82 -7.16 -2.39
N GLN A 81 -8.13 -6.21 -3.03
CA GLN A 81 -8.71 -5.35 -4.06
C GLN A 81 -9.15 -6.17 -5.28
N GLY A 82 -8.33 -7.12 -5.74
CA GLY A 82 -8.67 -8.02 -6.84
C GLY A 82 -9.88 -8.90 -6.55
N VAL A 83 -9.97 -9.45 -5.34
CA VAL A 83 -11.12 -10.26 -4.90
C VAL A 83 -12.40 -9.43 -4.85
N MET A 84 -12.33 -8.17 -4.43
CA MET A 84 -13.48 -7.26 -4.48
C MET A 84 -13.96 -7.05 -5.92
N PHE A 85 -13.06 -6.74 -6.86
CA PHE A 85 -13.41 -6.60 -8.28
C PHE A 85 -13.95 -7.90 -8.87
N GLN A 86 -13.38 -9.06 -8.53
CA GLN A 86 -13.88 -10.36 -8.95
C GLN A 86 -15.34 -10.56 -8.54
N LYS A 87 -15.69 -10.22 -7.29
CA LYS A 87 -17.07 -10.33 -6.78
C LYS A 87 -18.02 -9.35 -7.48
N LEU A 88 -17.58 -8.12 -7.73
CA LEU A 88 -18.39 -7.13 -8.45
C LEU A 88 -18.67 -7.56 -9.89
N VAL A 89 -17.65 -8.04 -10.60
CA VAL A 89 -17.78 -8.54 -11.98
C VAL A 89 -18.68 -9.78 -12.01
N GLY A 90 -18.48 -10.73 -11.09
CA GLY A 90 -19.33 -11.93 -10.99
C GLY A 90 -20.81 -11.59 -10.77
N GLY A 91 -21.08 -10.62 -9.90
CA GLY A 91 -22.44 -10.18 -9.58
C GLY A 91 -23.09 -9.27 -10.63
N LEU A 92 -22.32 -8.47 -11.38
CA LEU A 92 -22.83 -7.62 -12.47
C LEU A 92 -23.11 -8.41 -13.75
N PHE A 93 -22.27 -9.40 -14.09
CA PHE A 93 -22.39 -10.18 -15.32
C PHE A 93 -23.13 -11.53 -15.11
N GLY A 94 -23.72 -11.75 -13.92
CA GLY A 94 -24.73 -12.80 -13.70
C GLY A 94 -24.23 -14.23 -13.53
N ALA A 95 -22.94 -14.44 -13.23
CA ALA A 95 -22.37 -15.78 -13.13
C ALA A 95 -22.41 -16.39 -11.71
N GLU A 96 -22.49 -15.60 -10.63
CA GLU A 96 -22.75 -16.05 -9.25
C GLU A 96 -22.93 -14.86 -8.27
N ALA A 97 -23.68 -15.12 -7.19
CA ALA A 97 -24.03 -14.25 -6.04
C ALA A 97 -24.38 -12.78 -6.37
N GLN A 98 -25.69 -12.46 -6.32
CA GLN A 98 -26.18 -11.08 -6.39
C GLN A 98 -25.38 -10.18 -5.46
N ILE A 99 -24.92 -9.04 -6.00
CA ILE A 99 -24.29 -8.00 -5.17
C ILE A 99 -25.32 -7.64 -4.09
N PRO A 100 -24.99 -7.74 -2.79
CA PRO A 100 -25.90 -7.37 -1.73
C PRO A 100 -26.05 -5.84 -1.71
N TRP A 101 -26.92 -5.32 -2.58
CA TRP A 101 -27.14 -3.89 -2.76
C TRP A 101 -27.52 -3.19 -1.45
N ASN A 102 -28.20 -3.91 -0.55
CA ASN A 102 -28.47 -3.44 0.80
C ASN A 102 -27.17 -3.07 1.55
N LEU A 103 -26.13 -3.90 1.46
CA LEU A 103 -24.82 -3.62 2.09
C LEU A 103 -24.08 -2.48 1.38
N VAL A 104 -24.20 -2.37 0.06
CA VAL A 104 -23.62 -1.26 -0.71
C VAL A 104 -24.25 0.07 -0.29
N LEU A 105 -25.59 0.12 -0.17
CA LEU A 105 -26.32 1.29 0.29
C LEU A 105 -25.97 1.67 1.73
N VAL A 106 -25.83 0.67 2.62
CA VAL A 106 -25.36 0.91 4.00
C VAL A 106 -23.96 1.52 4.00
N GLY A 107 -23.03 1.00 3.18
CA GLY A 107 -21.69 1.57 3.04
C GLY A 107 -21.70 3.00 2.52
N ALA A 108 -22.51 3.29 1.49
CA ALA A 108 -22.69 4.63 0.96
C ALA A 108 -23.28 5.58 2.02
N LEU A 109 -24.27 5.13 2.79
CA LEU A 109 -24.87 5.89 3.87
C LEU A 109 -23.86 6.20 4.98
N ILE A 110 -23.03 5.23 5.38
CA ILE A 110 -21.94 5.44 6.35
C ILE A 110 -20.99 6.53 5.86
N CYS A 111 -20.59 6.49 4.57
CA CYS A 111 -19.74 7.53 3.99
C CYS A 111 -20.42 8.91 3.98
N VAL A 112 -21.70 8.99 3.62
CA VAL A 112 -22.46 10.26 3.65
C VAL A 112 -22.57 10.80 5.07
N ILE A 113 -22.91 9.96 6.04
CA ILE A 113 -22.97 10.32 7.46
C ILE A 113 -21.59 10.81 7.94
N ALA A 114 -20.51 10.13 7.55
CA ALA A 114 -19.15 10.53 7.87
C ALA A 114 -18.82 11.93 7.34
N ILE A 115 -19.20 12.25 6.10
CA ILE A 115 -19.03 13.60 5.51
C ILE A 115 -19.83 14.64 6.28
N ILE A 116 -21.08 14.34 6.64
CA ILE A 116 -21.96 15.25 7.39
C ILE A 116 -21.35 15.51 8.77
N ILE A 117 -20.91 14.47 9.48
CA ILE A 117 -20.27 14.60 10.78
C ILE A 117 -18.98 15.42 10.66
N ASP A 118 -18.12 15.14 9.68
CA ASP A 118 -16.90 15.92 9.45
C ASP A 118 -17.22 17.41 9.23
N ARG A 119 -18.15 17.71 8.32
CA ARG A 119 -18.45 19.08 7.92
C ARG A 119 -19.19 19.90 8.98
N TYR A 120 -20.15 19.29 9.69
CA TYR A 120 -21.02 20.03 10.63
C TYR A 120 -20.55 19.96 12.08
N VAL A 121 -19.80 18.93 12.47
CA VAL A 121 -19.37 18.74 13.86
C VAL A 121 -17.87 18.95 14.04
N LEU A 122 -17.03 18.35 13.18
CA LEU A 122 -15.57 18.40 13.36
C LEU A 122 -14.93 19.66 12.75
N ALA A 123 -15.36 20.06 11.55
CA ALA A 123 -14.82 21.23 10.87
C ALA A 123 -14.99 22.53 11.67
N PRO A 124 -16.16 22.82 12.29
CA PRO A 124 -16.35 24.04 13.08
C PRO A 124 -15.61 24.01 14.42
N ARG A 125 -15.29 22.81 14.94
CA ARG A 125 -14.53 22.65 16.19
C ARG A 125 -13.02 22.81 16.02
N ASN A 126 -12.56 23.08 14.78
CA ASN A 126 -11.15 23.26 14.42
C ASN A 126 -10.21 22.16 14.96
N GLY A 127 -10.76 20.94 15.09
CA GLY A 127 -9.99 19.78 15.54
C GLY A 127 -9.01 19.31 14.47
N LYS A 128 -7.87 18.76 14.91
CA LYS A 128 -6.89 18.12 14.01
C LYS A 128 -7.42 16.83 13.36
N PHE A 129 -8.46 16.23 13.96
CA PHE A 129 -9.06 15.00 13.46
C PHE A 129 -10.13 15.31 12.42
N ARG A 130 -10.00 14.70 11.24
CA ARG A 130 -10.94 14.82 10.12
C ARG A 130 -11.38 13.44 9.66
N LEU A 131 -12.67 13.29 9.37
CA LEU A 131 -13.25 12.01 8.99
C LEU A 131 -13.44 11.95 7.47
N TYR A 132 -12.35 11.58 6.78
CA TYR A 132 -12.37 11.40 5.34
C TYR A 132 -12.98 10.04 4.94
N PRO A 133 -13.89 9.98 3.95
CA PRO A 133 -14.52 8.73 3.51
C PRO A 133 -13.56 7.70 2.95
N MET A 134 -12.48 8.13 2.28
CA MET A 134 -11.53 7.23 1.62
C MET A 134 -10.75 6.36 2.63
N PRO A 135 -10.06 6.93 3.65
CA PRO A 135 -9.46 6.12 4.73
C PRO A 135 -10.46 5.22 5.45
N LEU A 136 -11.69 5.71 5.67
CA LEU A 136 -12.74 4.93 6.32
C LEU A 136 -13.10 3.68 5.50
N ALA A 137 -13.38 3.87 4.19
CA ALA A 137 -13.69 2.77 3.29
C ALA A 137 -12.53 1.78 3.16
N VAL A 138 -11.29 2.28 3.04
CA VAL A 138 -10.09 1.44 2.96
C VAL A 138 -9.90 0.60 4.22
N GLY A 139 -10.12 1.19 5.41
CA GLY A 139 -10.06 0.47 6.67
C GLY A 139 -11.14 -0.61 6.82
N MET A 140 -12.29 -0.48 6.15
CA MET A 140 -13.37 -1.48 6.25
C MET A 140 -13.11 -2.75 5.44
N TYR A 141 -12.37 -2.68 4.33
CA TYR A 141 -12.16 -3.85 3.46
C TYR A 141 -10.78 -4.50 3.59
N LEU A 142 -9.77 -3.79 4.12
CA LEU A 142 -8.45 -4.36 4.29
C LEU A 142 -8.42 -5.40 5.43
N PRO A 143 -7.56 -6.42 5.34
CA PRO A 143 -7.38 -7.37 6.43
C PRO A 143 -6.68 -6.71 7.63
N MET A 144 -6.98 -7.19 8.83
CA MET A 144 -6.36 -6.72 10.08
C MET A 144 -4.82 -6.78 10.06
N SER A 145 -4.25 -7.74 9.32
CA SER A 145 -2.80 -7.87 9.14
C SER A 145 -2.15 -6.68 8.42
N VAL A 146 -2.91 -5.90 7.66
CA VAL A 146 -2.44 -4.68 6.98
C VAL A 146 -2.85 -3.42 7.74
N ILE A 147 -4.08 -3.40 8.27
CA ILE A 147 -4.62 -2.25 9.02
C ILE A 147 -3.79 -1.97 10.28
N LEU A 148 -3.42 -3.00 11.03
CA LEU A 148 -2.72 -2.81 12.31
C LEU A 148 -1.31 -2.17 12.12
N PRO A 149 -0.44 -2.65 11.22
CA PRO A 149 0.80 -1.95 10.90
C PRO A 149 0.60 -0.51 10.41
N MET A 150 -0.41 -0.26 9.56
CA MET A 150 -0.73 1.10 9.10
C MET A 150 -1.12 2.02 10.27
N PHE A 151 -1.95 1.53 11.19
CA PHE A 151 -2.33 2.26 12.39
C PHE A 151 -1.11 2.58 13.27
N ILE A 152 -0.25 1.59 13.51
CA ILE A 152 0.98 1.80 14.29
C ILE A 152 1.88 2.83 13.61
N GLY A 153 2.02 2.79 12.28
CA GLY A 153 2.74 3.83 11.52
C GLY A 153 2.17 5.24 11.75
N GLY A 154 0.85 5.38 11.79
CA GLY A 154 0.18 6.65 12.13
C GLY A 154 0.43 7.12 13.57
N VAL A 155 0.42 6.19 14.54
CA VAL A 155 0.79 6.49 15.94
C VAL A 155 2.24 6.95 16.03
N VAL A 156 3.15 6.26 15.32
CA VAL A 156 4.57 6.62 15.26
C VAL A 156 4.76 8.01 14.66
N TYR A 157 4.03 8.34 13.59
CA TYR A 157 4.02 9.67 12.99
C TYR A 157 3.64 10.74 14.02
N GLU A 158 2.53 10.57 14.75
CA GLU A 158 2.08 11.55 15.74
C GLU A 158 3.06 11.68 16.91
N VAL A 159 3.62 10.55 17.39
CA VAL A 159 4.64 10.56 18.45
C VAL A 159 5.90 11.30 18.01
N VAL A 160 6.37 11.07 16.78
CA VAL A 160 7.54 11.75 16.21
C VAL A 160 7.25 13.24 16.05
N ALA A 161 6.12 13.62 15.45
CA ALA A 161 5.71 15.00 15.27
C ALA A 161 5.62 15.75 16.60
N HIS A 162 4.99 15.14 17.61
CA HIS A 162 4.87 15.72 18.95
C HIS A 162 6.22 15.90 19.64
N ARG A 163 7.14 14.91 19.52
CA ARG A 163 8.49 14.99 20.09
C ARG A 163 9.36 16.03 19.39
N LEU A 164 9.28 16.17 18.07
CA LEU A 164 9.98 17.21 17.32
C LEU A 164 9.50 18.61 17.72
N LYS A 165 8.18 18.79 17.89
CA LYS A 165 7.60 20.04 18.40
C LYS A 165 8.06 20.36 19.83
N LYS A 166 8.11 19.37 20.72
CA LYS A 166 8.58 19.54 22.11
C LYS A 166 10.06 19.94 22.19
N LYS A 167 10.88 19.58 21.21
CA LYS A 167 12.28 20.01 21.11
C LYS A 167 12.44 21.48 20.68
N GLY A 168 11.36 22.19 20.35
CA GLY A 168 11.42 23.60 19.94
C GLY A 168 12.05 23.82 18.56
N LEU A 169 12.07 22.78 17.70
CA LEU A 169 12.61 22.85 16.34
C LEU A 169 11.70 23.70 15.44
N SER A 170 12.28 24.36 14.44
CA SER A 170 11.53 25.12 13.42
C SER A 170 10.55 24.21 12.67
N GLU A 171 9.46 24.76 12.12
CA GLU A 171 8.49 23.99 11.32
C GLU A 171 9.16 23.25 10.15
N GLU A 172 10.16 23.87 9.51
CA GLU A 172 10.95 23.25 8.44
C GLU A 172 11.77 22.04 8.94
N GLU A 173 12.41 22.16 10.11
CA GLU A 173 13.18 21.06 10.71
C GLU A 173 12.25 19.91 11.14
N GLN A 174 11.03 20.23 11.61
CA GLN A 174 10.03 19.22 11.95
C GLN A 174 9.61 18.43 10.71
N GLN A 175 9.28 19.13 9.61
CA GLN A 175 8.90 18.50 8.35
C GLN A 175 10.05 17.67 7.76
N ALA A 176 11.28 18.17 7.82
CA ALA A 176 12.46 17.45 7.35
C ALA A 176 12.68 16.14 8.14
N GLY A 177 12.52 16.17 9.47
CA GLY A 177 12.65 14.97 10.31
C GLY A 177 11.60 13.90 9.97
N VAL A 178 10.35 14.31 9.79
CA VAL A 178 9.25 13.41 9.38
C VAL A 178 9.49 12.85 7.97
N HIS A 179 9.88 13.71 7.02
CA HIS A 179 10.14 13.31 5.64
C HIS A 179 11.28 12.28 5.54
N ARG A 180 12.34 12.41 6.35
CA ARG A 180 13.41 11.38 6.44
C ARG A 180 12.86 10.02 6.85
N GLY A 181 11.98 9.99 7.85
CA GLY A 181 11.33 8.76 8.30
C GLY A 181 10.46 8.13 7.21
N LEU A 182 9.68 8.95 6.50
CA LEU A 182 8.85 8.51 5.38
C LEU A 182 9.70 7.95 4.23
N LEU A 183 10.79 8.64 3.85
CA LEU A 183 11.70 8.20 2.78
C LEU A 183 12.42 6.90 3.13
N PHE A 184 12.85 6.75 4.38
CA PHE A 184 13.47 5.51 4.84
C PHE A 184 12.45 4.35 4.83
N SER A 185 11.22 4.61 5.27
CA SER A 185 10.13 3.62 5.24
C SER A 185 9.78 3.19 3.82
N SER A 186 9.67 4.13 2.87
CA SER A 186 9.36 3.79 1.47
C SER A 186 10.49 3.00 0.82
N GLY A 187 11.75 3.31 1.15
CA GLY A 187 12.91 2.52 0.72
C GLY A 187 12.89 1.08 1.24
N LEU A 188 12.45 0.86 2.48
CA LEU A 188 12.30 -0.49 3.04
C LEU A 188 11.19 -1.29 2.33
N VAL A 189 10.05 -0.66 2.05
CA VAL A 189 8.95 -1.29 1.30
C VAL A 189 9.38 -1.64 -0.13
N ALA A 190 10.09 -0.73 -0.81
CA ALA A 190 10.64 -1.01 -2.14
C ALA A 190 11.68 -2.14 -2.11
N GLY A 191 12.54 -2.17 -1.08
CA GLY A 191 13.52 -3.23 -0.88
C GLY A 191 12.87 -4.60 -0.65
N GLU A 192 11.83 -4.66 0.18
CA GLU A 192 11.02 -5.88 0.38
C GLU A 192 10.42 -6.37 -0.94
N ALA A 193 9.81 -5.48 -1.73
CA ALA A 193 9.18 -5.83 -3.00
C ALA A 193 10.21 -6.39 -4.01
N ILE A 194 11.37 -5.73 -4.15
CA ILE A 194 12.44 -6.19 -5.05
C ILE A 194 12.99 -7.55 -4.60
N MET A 195 13.22 -7.73 -3.29
CA MET A 195 13.67 -9.01 -2.74
C MET A 195 12.62 -10.11 -2.95
N GLY A 196 11.33 -9.79 -2.82
CA GLY A 196 10.23 -10.71 -3.10
C GLY A 196 10.21 -11.17 -4.57
N ILE A 197 10.45 -10.26 -5.51
CA ILE A 197 10.58 -10.60 -6.94
C ILE A 197 11.81 -11.49 -7.16
N PHE A 198 12.96 -11.15 -6.56
CA PHE A 198 14.17 -11.95 -6.66
C PHE A 198 13.96 -13.39 -6.15
N ILE A 199 13.31 -13.54 -4.98
CA ILE A 199 12.94 -14.84 -4.42
C ILE A 199 11.98 -15.59 -5.35
N ALA A 200 11.01 -14.90 -5.97
CA ALA A 200 10.09 -15.51 -6.93
C ALA A 200 10.82 -16.09 -8.15
N VAL A 201 11.85 -15.39 -8.67
CA VAL A 201 12.70 -15.90 -9.75
C VAL A 201 13.35 -17.22 -9.35
N LEU A 202 13.99 -17.26 -8.17
CA LEU A 202 14.67 -18.46 -7.68
C LEU A 202 13.71 -19.64 -7.49
N MET A 203 12.49 -19.38 -6.99
CA MET A 203 11.46 -20.41 -6.82
C MET A 203 10.94 -20.97 -8.14
N VAL A 204 10.82 -20.14 -9.18
CA VAL A 204 10.40 -20.60 -10.52
C VAL A 204 11.53 -21.38 -11.21
N MET A 205 12.79 -21.01 -10.97
CA MET A 205 13.97 -21.75 -11.46
C MET A 205 14.24 -23.07 -10.73
N ASN A 206 13.43 -23.43 -9.71
CA ASN A 206 13.65 -24.60 -8.84
C ASN A 206 15.05 -24.65 -8.21
N CYS A 207 15.66 -23.50 -7.95
CA CYS A 207 16.89 -23.45 -7.18
C CYS A 207 16.59 -23.87 -5.75
N GLU A 208 17.16 -25.00 -5.31
CA GLU A 208 17.04 -25.42 -3.93
C GLU A 208 17.86 -24.46 -3.04
N ILE A 209 17.18 -23.56 -2.33
CA ILE A 209 17.81 -22.73 -1.31
C ILE A 209 17.50 -23.39 0.03
N PRO A 210 18.48 -24.08 0.68
CA PRO A 210 18.24 -24.79 1.94
C PRO A 210 17.68 -23.88 3.04
N TRP A 211 18.11 -22.62 3.05
CA TRP A 211 17.70 -21.56 3.99
C TRP A 211 16.30 -21.02 3.72
N LEU A 212 15.76 -21.21 2.51
CA LEU A 212 14.43 -20.72 2.11
C LEU A 212 13.39 -21.84 2.05
N LYS A 213 13.80 -23.11 2.06
CA LYS A 213 12.87 -24.25 2.10
C LYS A 213 12.06 -24.30 3.40
N ASN A 214 12.44 -23.54 4.44
CA ASN A 214 11.62 -23.45 5.65
C ASN A 214 11.94 -22.28 6.63
N PRO A 215 11.70 -21.00 6.29
CA PRO A 215 11.97 -19.90 7.22
C PRO A 215 11.00 -19.86 8.40
N TYR A 216 9.79 -20.40 8.24
CA TYR A 216 8.71 -20.24 9.22
C TYR A 216 8.07 -21.53 9.74
N ALA A 217 8.16 -22.68 9.05
CA ALA A 217 7.49 -23.89 9.57
C ALA A 217 8.36 -24.70 10.55
N ASN A 218 9.70 -24.61 10.48
CA ASN A 218 10.58 -25.50 11.26
C ASN A 218 11.80 -24.83 11.96
N SER A 219 12.03 -23.51 11.83
CA SER A 219 13.23 -22.89 12.44
C SER A 219 13.07 -22.56 13.92
N PHE A 220 11.82 -22.40 14.38
CA PHE A 220 11.46 -22.25 15.77
C PHE A 220 10.30 -23.21 16.02
N GLY A 221 10.55 -24.35 16.67
CA GLY A 221 9.59 -25.45 16.83
C GLY A 221 8.27 -25.09 17.54
N ASP A 222 8.10 -23.85 17.99
CA ASP A 222 6.90 -23.32 18.62
C ASP A 222 6.39 -22.08 17.85
N GLU A 223 5.13 -22.11 17.38
CA GLU A 223 4.45 -20.96 16.75
C GLU A 223 4.55 -19.68 17.60
N TRP A 224 4.58 -19.84 18.92
CA TRP A 224 4.72 -18.76 19.88
C TRP A 224 6.06 -18.03 19.76
N LEU A 225 7.15 -18.76 19.55
CA LEU A 225 8.48 -18.17 19.44
C LEU A 225 8.66 -17.44 18.10
N GLY A 226 8.07 -17.99 17.03
CA GLY A 226 7.95 -17.28 15.74
C GLY A 226 7.21 -15.95 15.86
N ASN A 227 6.06 -15.95 16.55
CA ASN A 227 5.29 -14.74 16.80
C ASN A 227 6.07 -13.70 17.63
N ILE A 228 6.79 -14.14 18.67
CA ILE A 228 7.64 -13.25 19.48
C ILE A 228 8.74 -12.63 18.63
N VAL A 229 9.45 -13.42 17.83
CA VAL A 229 10.51 -12.92 16.95
C VAL A 229 9.97 -11.90 15.95
N SER A 230 8.81 -12.15 15.35
CA SER A 230 8.15 -11.19 14.46
C SER A 230 7.77 -9.89 15.19
N VAL A 231 7.24 -9.98 16.42
CA VAL A 231 6.91 -8.80 17.23
C VAL A 231 8.16 -8.00 17.62
N ILE A 232 9.24 -8.69 18.01
CA ILE A 232 10.53 -8.05 18.32
C ILE A 232 11.09 -7.38 17.07
N GLY A 233 11.10 -8.08 15.93
CA GLY A 233 11.53 -7.53 14.66
C GLY A 233 10.73 -6.29 14.27
N PHE A 234 9.41 -6.34 14.38
CA PHE A 234 8.53 -5.20 14.13
C PHE A 234 8.78 -4.03 15.09
N ALA A 235 8.97 -4.31 16.38
CA ALA A 235 9.29 -3.29 17.38
C ALA A 235 10.66 -2.65 17.12
N LEU A 236 11.69 -3.44 16.80
CA LEU A 236 13.02 -2.96 16.42
C LEU A 236 12.96 -2.09 15.17
N MET A 237 12.26 -2.53 14.12
CA MET A 237 12.07 -1.73 12.91
C MET A 237 11.38 -0.41 13.22
N THR A 238 10.31 -0.44 14.02
CA THR A 238 9.62 0.78 14.48
C THR A 238 10.56 1.73 15.24
N LEU A 239 11.42 1.19 16.11
CA LEU A 239 12.41 1.99 16.83
C LEU A 239 13.48 2.57 15.91
N ILE A 240 13.94 1.81 14.91
CA ILE A 240 14.90 2.28 13.90
C ILE A 240 14.28 3.42 13.09
N LEU A 241 13.02 3.26 12.62
CA LEU A 241 12.27 4.30 11.94
C LEU A 241 12.21 5.57 12.79
N MET A 242 11.79 5.44 14.06
CA MET A 242 11.70 6.56 14.99
C MET A 242 13.06 7.25 15.19
N ARG A 243 14.14 6.49 15.36
CA ARG A 243 15.50 7.05 15.51
C ARG A 243 15.91 7.81 14.25
N LYS A 244 15.62 7.29 13.06
CA LYS A 244 15.95 7.95 11.80
C LYS A 244 15.26 9.30 11.61
N CYS A 245 14.08 9.50 12.20
CA CYS A 245 13.42 10.81 12.19
C CYS A 245 14.17 11.89 13.01
N PHE A 246 15.02 11.50 13.97
CA PHE A 246 15.76 12.43 14.84
C PHE A 246 17.26 12.49 14.53
N ASP A 247 17.75 11.66 13.61
CA ASP A 247 19.15 11.61 13.22
C ASP A 247 19.50 12.93 12.52
N LYS A 248 20.25 13.82 13.21
CA LYS A 248 20.57 15.16 12.69
C LYS A 248 21.67 15.12 11.63
N ASP A 249 22.35 13.99 11.42
CA ASP A 249 23.53 13.91 10.56
C ASP A 249 23.35 13.12 9.27
N ARG A 250 23.96 13.68 8.21
CA ARG A 250 23.93 13.34 6.77
C ARG A 250 22.79 13.90 5.91
N ALA A 251 22.29 15.09 6.24
CA ALA A 251 21.93 16.03 5.18
C ALA A 251 23.24 16.66 4.64
N VAL A 252 24.03 15.85 3.94
CA VAL A 252 25.18 16.24 3.12
C VAL A 252 24.65 17.26 2.10
N LYS A 253 25.13 18.51 2.16
CA LYS A 253 26.00 19.14 1.14
C LYS A 253 25.58 18.88 -0.31
#